data_AF-U6GIX1-F1
#
_entry.id   AF-U6GIX1-F1
#
_cell.length_a   1.000
_cell.length_b   1.000
_cell.length_c   1.000
_cell.angle_alpha   90.00
_cell.angle_beta   90.00
_cell.angle_gamma   90.00
#
_symmetry.space_group_name_H-M   'P 1'
#
loop_
_entity.id
_entity.type
_entity.pdbx_description
1 polymer ?
#
loop_
_entity_poly.entity_id
_entity_poly.type
_entity_poly.pdbx_seq_one_letter_code
_entity_poly.pdbx_strand_id
1 'polypeptide(L)'
;MENKHLFEGKIVLDVGSGTGILSLFAARAGAQHVYGIECSEIINIARKIAAANGYENCITYIEGKAEEIELPVQHVDVIISEWMGYFLLYESMLDTVIYCRDRWLAEGGILLPDKAHLYIAAIEDADYKEEKVGYWDNVYGLDFSVVKNCIIEEPIVDTVDEAAVATNSCCVLEIDLTTCTKEELNFCSAYNIQLKRKDFLHAFVAWFDVVFSYCHKPVVLSTSPLSRYTHWKQTVFYMEHVLVGEVGDSVTGLIAVRKNKKNPRDLDIKISYKFQNRLTPKPIHNTQFYRLR
;
A
#
# COMPACT_ATOMS: atom_id res chain seq x y z
N MET A 1 -8.84 7.28 23.59
CA MET A 1 -7.54 7.69 23.05
C MET A 1 -6.48 7.25 24.03
N GLU A 2 -5.78 6.16 23.74
CA GLU A 2 -4.82 5.53 24.67
C GLU A 2 -3.41 6.15 24.59
N ASN A 3 -3.09 6.84 23.49
CA ASN A 3 -1.76 7.39 23.21
C ASN A 3 -1.71 8.93 23.22
N LYS A 4 -2.53 9.59 24.07
CA LYS A 4 -2.57 11.06 24.14
C LYS A 4 -1.22 11.71 24.47
N HIS A 5 -0.41 11.01 25.27
CA HIS A 5 0.92 11.45 25.67
C HIS A 5 1.88 11.68 24.47
N LEU A 6 1.59 11.11 23.30
CA LEU A 6 2.35 11.38 22.07
C LEU A 6 2.04 12.75 21.44
N PHE A 7 0.88 13.34 21.78
CA PHE A 7 0.36 14.55 21.17
C PHE A 7 0.24 15.72 22.15
N GLU A 8 0.12 15.45 23.45
CA GLU A 8 -0.12 16.49 24.45
C GLU A 8 1.00 17.54 24.46
N GLY A 9 0.63 18.80 24.18
CA GLY A 9 1.58 19.91 24.09
C GLY A 9 2.49 19.89 22.85
N LYS A 10 2.19 19.07 21.84
CA LYS A 10 3.00 18.91 20.63
C LYS A 10 2.50 19.73 19.45
N ILE A 11 3.41 20.14 18.57
CA ILE A 11 3.09 20.69 17.25
C ILE A 11 3.01 19.54 16.24
N VAL A 12 1.88 19.39 15.57
CA VAL A 12 1.58 18.28 14.68
C VAL A 12 1.43 18.77 13.24
N LEU A 13 1.96 18.01 12.29
CA LEU A 13 1.75 18.20 10.85
C LEU A 13 0.92 17.05 10.29
N ASP A 14 -0.20 17.37 9.64
CA ASP A 14 -1.05 16.44 8.89
C ASP A 14 -0.80 16.63 7.39
N VAL A 15 -0.10 15.69 6.77
CA VAL A 15 0.33 15.75 5.36
C VAL A 15 -0.73 15.08 4.49
N GLY A 16 -1.38 15.85 3.61
CA GLY A 16 -2.54 15.38 2.85
C GLY A 16 -3.79 15.37 3.72
N SER A 17 -4.06 16.47 4.40
CA SER A 17 -5.06 16.53 5.47
C SER A 17 -6.50 16.22 5.01
N GLY A 18 -6.81 16.38 3.72
CA GLY A 18 -8.11 16.05 3.14
C GLY A 18 -9.25 16.75 3.88
N THR A 19 -10.19 15.97 4.43
CA THR A 19 -11.30 16.51 5.24
C THR A 19 -10.89 17.01 6.62
N GLY A 20 -9.64 16.78 7.03
CA GLY A 20 -9.10 17.22 8.32
C GLY A 20 -9.30 16.24 9.47
N ILE A 21 -9.75 15.01 9.20
CA ILE A 21 -10.09 14.04 10.26
C ILE A 21 -8.88 13.68 11.15
N LEU A 22 -7.70 13.50 10.57
CA LEU A 22 -6.48 13.21 11.32
C LEU A 22 -6.05 14.43 12.15
N SER A 23 -6.11 15.63 11.57
CA SER A 23 -5.90 16.88 12.28
C SER A 23 -6.81 17.03 13.51
N LEU A 24 -8.10 16.69 13.37
CA LEU A 24 -9.07 16.71 14.48
C LEU A 24 -8.75 15.68 15.56
N PHE A 25 -8.28 14.48 15.18
CA PHE A 25 -7.83 13.48 16.14
C PHE A 25 -6.62 13.95 16.93
N ALA A 26 -5.63 14.57 16.28
CA ALA A 26 -4.46 15.15 16.93
C ALA A 26 -4.85 16.28 17.89
N ALA A 27 -5.69 17.23 17.45
CA ALA A 27 -6.18 18.32 18.29
C ALA A 27 -6.95 17.80 19.52
N ARG A 28 -7.85 16.82 19.32
CA ARG A 28 -8.59 16.17 20.42
C ARG A 28 -7.70 15.32 21.34
N ALA A 29 -6.55 14.86 20.85
CA ALA A 29 -5.55 14.16 21.64
C ALA A 29 -4.71 15.10 22.54
N GLY A 30 -4.80 16.43 22.34
CA GLY A 30 -4.13 17.43 23.16
C GLY A 30 -2.97 18.15 22.46
N ALA A 31 -2.87 18.06 21.13
CA ALA A 31 -1.89 18.84 20.37
C ALA A 31 -1.96 20.33 20.74
N GLN A 32 -0.80 20.96 20.93
CA GLN A 32 -0.71 22.40 21.13
C GLN A 32 -1.23 23.13 19.89
N HIS A 33 -0.80 22.67 18.72
CA HIS A 33 -1.26 23.18 17.43
C HIS A 33 -1.13 22.12 16.35
N VAL A 34 -2.02 22.15 15.35
CA VAL A 34 -1.98 21.27 14.20
C VAL A 34 -1.92 22.08 12.92
N TYR A 35 -0.95 21.78 12.06
CA TYR A 35 -0.90 22.30 10.70
C TYR A 35 -1.34 21.20 9.75
N GLY A 36 -2.35 21.45 8.92
CA GLY A 36 -2.80 20.52 7.88
C GLY A 36 -2.45 21.06 6.50
N ILE A 37 -1.69 20.32 5.70
CA ILE A 37 -1.39 20.67 4.31
C ILE A 37 -2.35 19.92 3.40
N GLU A 38 -2.99 20.63 2.47
CA GLU A 38 -3.87 20.03 1.46
C GLU A 38 -3.84 20.86 0.17
N CYS A 39 -3.72 20.21 -0.99
CA CYS A 39 -3.60 20.90 -2.27
C CYS A 39 -4.92 20.96 -3.06
N SER A 40 -5.95 20.23 -2.64
CA SER A 40 -7.27 20.22 -3.26
C SER A 40 -8.29 21.11 -2.52
N GLU A 41 -9.36 21.45 -3.22
CA GLU A 41 -10.45 22.32 -2.74
C GLU A 41 -11.16 21.80 -1.47
N ILE A 42 -10.96 20.53 -1.11
CA ILE A 42 -11.54 19.93 0.11
C ILE A 42 -11.09 20.65 1.38
N ILE A 43 -9.95 21.35 1.33
CA ILE A 43 -9.42 22.14 2.45
C ILE A 43 -10.43 23.20 2.93
N ASN A 44 -11.25 23.74 2.02
CA ASN A 44 -12.30 24.70 2.36
C ASN A 44 -13.41 24.06 3.21
N ILE A 45 -13.68 22.77 3.01
CA ILE A 45 -14.58 21.99 3.85
C ILE A 45 -13.88 21.63 5.17
N ALA A 46 -12.60 21.23 5.15
CA ALA A 46 -11.84 20.92 6.36
C ALA A 46 -11.84 22.10 7.36
N ARG A 47 -11.63 23.33 6.88
CA ARG A 47 -11.74 24.57 7.69
C ARG A 47 -13.10 24.70 8.37
N LYS A 48 -14.19 24.41 7.64
CA LYS A 48 -15.57 24.45 8.19
C LYS A 48 -15.81 23.35 9.20
N ILE A 49 -15.29 22.14 8.96
CA ILE A 49 -15.40 21.02 9.90
C ILE A 49 -14.65 21.36 11.21
N ALA A 50 -13.44 21.89 11.13
CA ALA A 50 -12.70 22.31 12.32
C ALA A 50 -13.46 23.37 13.14
N ALA A 51 -14.01 24.39 12.49
CA ALA A 51 -14.84 25.40 13.16
C ALA A 51 -16.12 24.82 13.79
N ALA A 52 -16.82 23.92 13.08
CA ALA A 52 -18.02 23.28 13.59
C ALA A 52 -17.76 22.40 14.83
N ASN A 53 -16.51 21.96 15.03
CA ASN A 53 -16.09 21.14 16.17
C ASN A 53 -15.29 21.93 17.23
N GLY A 54 -15.18 23.25 17.10
CA GLY A 54 -14.50 24.13 18.08
C GLY A 54 -12.96 24.03 18.06
N TYR A 55 -12.38 23.59 16.95
CA TYR A 55 -10.94 23.43 16.77
C TYR A 55 -10.32 24.47 15.82
N GLU A 56 -11.07 25.49 15.40
CA GLU A 56 -10.57 26.50 14.44
C GLU A 56 -9.34 27.28 14.93
N ASN A 57 -9.16 27.40 16.25
CA ASN A 57 -8.01 28.09 16.84
C ASN A 57 -6.81 27.17 17.08
N CYS A 58 -7.01 25.85 17.02
CA CYS A 58 -5.96 24.84 17.24
C CYS A 58 -5.43 24.27 15.92
N ILE A 59 -6.24 24.30 14.85
CA ILE A 59 -5.88 23.73 13.55
C ILE A 59 -5.75 24.84 12.51
N THR A 60 -4.62 24.89 11.82
CA THR A 60 -4.40 25.78 10.68
C THR A 60 -4.20 24.98 9.39
N TYR A 61 -5.11 25.14 8.44
CA TYR A 61 -5.03 24.49 7.14
C TYR A 61 -4.35 25.37 6.10
N ILE A 62 -3.25 24.87 5.53
CA ILE A 62 -2.41 25.54 4.53
C ILE A 62 -2.68 24.91 3.18
N GLU A 63 -3.12 25.73 2.24
CA GLU A 63 -3.48 25.28 0.89
C GLU A 63 -2.25 25.28 -0.02
N GLY A 64 -1.99 24.14 -0.65
CA GLY A 64 -0.89 23.98 -1.59
C GLY A 64 -0.22 22.61 -1.49
N LYS A 65 0.76 22.37 -2.37
CA LYS A 65 1.62 21.19 -2.27
C LYS A 65 2.68 21.43 -1.21
N ALA A 66 3.00 20.41 -0.42
CA ALA A 66 3.99 20.54 0.66
C ALA A 66 5.34 21.04 0.13
N GLU A 67 5.71 20.67 -1.10
CA GLU A 67 6.97 21.07 -1.73
C GLU A 67 7.02 22.55 -2.15
N GLU A 68 5.88 23.24 -2.16
CA GLU A 68 5.70 24.60 -2.68
C GLU A 68 5.29 25.62 -1.59
N ILE A 69 5.16 25.19 -0.34
CA ILE A 69 4.69 26.03 0.78
C ILE A 69 5.74 26.14 1.89
N GLU A 70 5.53 27.10 2.79
CA GLU A 70 6.27 27.23 4.04
C GLU A 70 5.33 27.04 5.23
N LEU A 71 5.79 26.32 6.25
CA LEU A 71 5.12 26.27 7.54
C LEU A 71 5.45 27.53 8.36
N PRO A 72 4.51 28.04 9.18
CA PRO A 72 4.77 29.17 10.09
C PRO A 72 5.62 28.77 11.31
N VAL A 73 6.25 27.59 11.28
CA VAL A 73 7.13 27.04 12.30
C VAL A 73 8.33 26.40 11.62
N GLN A 74 9.47 26.41 12.31
CA GLN A 74 10.69 25.80 11.78
C GLN A 74 10.62 24.26 11.82
N HIS A 75 10.07 23.71 12.90
CA HIS A 75 9.95 22.27 13.12
C HIS A 75 8.60 21.88 13.72
N VAL A 76 8.23 20.61 13.53
CA VAL A 76 7.09 19.94 14.14
C VAL A 76 7.56 18.71 14.93
N ASP A 77 6.83 18.36 15.99
CA ASP A 77 7.15 17.20 16.84
C ASP A 77 6.64 15.88 16.26
N VAL A 78 5.50 15.94 15.57
CA VAL A 78 4.77 14.77 15.07
C VAL A 78 4.34 15.03 13.63
N ILE A 79 4.61 14.09 12.74
CA ILE A 79 3.99 14.04 11.41
C ILE A 79 3.01 12.88 11.38
N ILE A 80 1.77 13.17 10.99
CA ILE A 80 0.73 12.17 10.73
C ILE A 80 0.35 12.27 9.25
N SER A 81 0.15 11.12 8.61
CA SER A 81 -0.30 11.09 7.22
C SER A 81 -0.92 9.76 6.89
N GLU A 82 -2.04 9.80 6.17
CA GLU A 82 -2.53 8.67 5.40
C GLU A 82 -1.98 8.85 3.98
N TRP A 83 -0.88 8.17 3.69
CA TRP A 83 -0.14 8.30 2.43
C TRP A 83 -0.23 7.05 1.57
N MET A 84 -0.86 5.99 2.07
CA MET A 84 -0.74 4.65 1.52
C MET A 84 -1.59 4.53 0.26
N GLY A 85 -0.97 4.02 -0.79
CA GLY A 85 -1.64 3.73 -2.05
C GLY A 85 -2.13 2.29 -2.16
N TYR A 86 -2.76 1.95 -3.28
CA TYR A 86 -2.92 0.54 -3.66
C TYR A 86 -1.53 -0.09 -3.82
N PHE A 87 -1.41 -1.39 -3.51
CA PHE A 87 -0.10 -2.06 -3.49
C PHE A 87 0.95 -1.31 -2.65
N LEU A 88 0.50 -0.58 -1.61
CA LEU A 88 1.25 0.36 -0.74
C LEU A 88 1.79 1.61 -1.45
N LEU A 89 2.35 1.46 -2.65
CA LEU A 89 3.15 2.49 -3.31
C LEU A 89 2.47 3.18 -4.50
N TYR A 90 1.40 2.61 -5.08
CA TYR A 90 0.75 3.18 -6.27
C TYR A 90 -0.21 4.31 -5.91
N GLU A 91 -0.04 5.46 -6.55
CA GLU A 91 -0.66 6.74 -6.16
C GLU A 91 -0.38 7.16 -4.71
N SER A 92 0.67 6.61 -4.09
CA SER A 92 1.06 6.96 -2.72
C SER A 92 1.63 8.37 -2.61
N MET A 93 1.47 8.96 -1.43
CA MET A 93 2.06 10.26 -1.08
C MET A 93 3.39 10.12 -0.31
N LEU A 94 4.02 8.94 -0.33
CA LEU A 94 5.20 8.65 0.48
C LEU A 94 6.38 9.61 0.19
N ASP A 95 6.58 10.00 -1.08
CA ASP A 95 7.62 10.96 -1.45
C ASP A 95 7.43 12.33 -0.79
N THR A 96 6.17 12.75 -0.61
CA THR A 96 5.79 13.99 0.05
C THR A 96 5.93 13.86 1.56
N VAL A 97 5.61 12.70 2.14
CA VAL A 97 5.87 12.42 3.56
C VAL A 97 7.37 12.45 3.87
N ILE A 98 8.19 11.82 3.04
CA ILE A 98 9.66 11.85 3.14
C ILE A 98 10.16 13.31 3.07
N TYR A 99 9.64 14.10 2.12
CA TYR A 99 9.98 15.52 2.03
C TYR A 99 9.62 16.29 3.30
N CYS A 100 8.41 16.10 3.84
CA CYS A 100 7.97 16.78 5.05
C CYS A 100 8.79 16.36 6.27
N ARG A 101 9.14 15.07 6.38
CA ARG A 101 10.03 14.53 7.41
C ARG A 101 11.37 15.24 7.38
N ASP A 102 12.04 15.22 6.22
CA ASP A 102 13.40 15.76 6.08
C ASP A 102 13.45 17.28 6.29
N ARG A 103 12.36 17.98 5.94
CA ARG A 103 12.27 19.44 6.02
C ARG A 103 11.83 19.95 7.38
N TRP A 104 10.81 19.35 7.99
CA TRP A 104 10.11 19.94 9.13
C TRP A 104 10.08 19.06 10.38
N LEU A 105 10.39 17.77 10.33
CA LEU A 105 10.40 16.96 11.56
C LEU A 105 11.58 17.39 12.44
N ALA A 106 11.30 17.66 13.72
CA ALA A 106 12.35 17.92 14.71
C ALA A 106 13.20 16.67 14.94
N GLU A 107 14.44 16.85 15.42
CA GLU A 107 15.25 15.73 15.91
C GLU A 107 14.50 15.02 17.07
N GLY A 108 14.36 13.70 16.97
CA GLY A 108 13.56 12.90 17.92
C GLY A 108 12.04 13.02 17.75
N GLY A 109 11.57 13.72 16.72
CA GLY A 109 10.17 13.72 16.32
C GLY A 109 9.71 12.34 15.82
N ILE A 110 8.39 12.14 15.77
CA ILE A 110 7.79 10.85 15.41
C ILE A 110 6.92 10.95 14.16
N LEU A 111 6.83 9.84 13.43
CA LEU A 111 5.98 9.65 12.26
C LEU A 111 4.87 8.66 12.59
N LEU A 112 3.66 8.91 12.10
CA LEU A 112 2.52 8.01 12.31
C LEU A 112 1.76 7.80 10.98
N PRO A 113 1.78 6.59 10.40
CA PRO A 113 2.56 5.41 10.83
C PRO A 113 4.07 5.61 10.64
N ASP A 114 4.89 4.82 11.34
CA ASP A 114 6.35 4.87 11.23
C ASP A 114 6.96 3.69 10.46
N LYS A 115 6.20 2.61 10.25
CA LYS A 115 6.65 1.47 9.45
C LYS A 115 5.58 0.95 8.52
N ALA A 116 6.00 0.38 7.40
CA ALA A 116 5.14 -0.33 6.48
C ALA A 116 5.80 -1.62 5.98
N HIS A 117 5.00 -2.66 5.78
CA HIS A 117 5.43 -3.96 5.30
C HIS A 117 4.55 -4.38 4.12
N LEU A 118 5.15 -4.77 3.00
CA LEU A 118 4.44 -5.34 1.85
C LEU A 118 4.64 -6.86 1.82
N TYR A 119 3.55 -7.58 1.64
CA TYR A 119 3.54 -9.04 1.62
C TYR A 119 3.06 -9.58 0.28
N ILE A 120 3.52 -10.78 -0.06
CA ILE A 120 3.04 -11.56 -1.20
C ILE A 120 2.62 -12.96 -0.74
N ALA A 121 1.56 -13.49 -1.34
CA ALA A 121 1.12 -14.89 -1.28
C ALA A 121 0.55 -15.31 -2.64
N ALA A 122 0.10 -16.56 -2.77
CA ALA A 122 -0.61 -17.04 -3.95
C ALA A 122 -2.01 -17.54 -3.60
N ILE A 123 -2.93 -17.38 -4.56
CA ILE A 123 -4.36 -17.65 -4.40
C ILE A 123 -4.89 -18.62 -5.45
N GLU A 124 -5.91 -19.36 -5.05
CA GLU A 124 -6.88 -19.99 -5.94
C GLU A 124 -7.90 -18.93 -6.38
N ASP A 125 -8.23 -18.85 -7.67
CA ASP A 125 -9.08 -17.78 -8.22
C ASP A 125 -9.62 -18.15 -9.62
N ALA A 126 -9.96 -19.43 -9.84
CA ALA A 126 -10.32 -19.96 -11.16
C ALA A 126 -11.52 -19.25 -11.77
N ASP A 127 -12.60 -19.11 -11.00
CA ASP A 127 -13.87 -18.56 -11.47
C ASP A 127 -13.72 -17.08 -11.86
N TYR A 128 -13.02 -16.29 -11.04
CA TYR A 128 -12.82 -14.86 -11.33
C TYR A 128 -11.82 -14.64 -12.48
N LYS A 129 -10.79 -15.50 -12.60
CA LYS A 129 -9.89 -15.49 -13.75
C LYS A 129 -10.64 -15.81 -15.04
N GLU A 130 -11.54 -16.78 -15.03
CA GLU A 130 -12.36 -17.12 -16.19
C GLU A 130 -13.30 -15.98 -16.57
N GLU A 131 -13.94 -15.33 -15.59
CA GLU A 131 -14.80 -14.17 -15.82
C GLU A 131 -14.03 -12.98 -16.42
N LYS A 132 -12.84 -12.65 -15.90
CA LYS A 132 -12.08 -11.47 -16.33
C LYS A 132 -11.19 -11.70 -17.54
N VAL A 133 -10.59 -12.88 -17.65
CA VAL A 133 -9.64 -13.23 -18.70
C VAL A 133 -10.29 -14.15 -19.74
N GLY A 134 -10.92 -15.24 -19.31
CA GLY A 134 -11.54 -16.26 -20.18
C GLY A 134 -12.62 -15.71 -21.12
N TYR A 135 -13.45 -14.78 -20.63
CA TYR A 135 -14.48 -14.09 -21.41
C TYR A 135 -14.01 -13.56 -22.78
N TRP A 136 -12.74 -13.15 -22.89
CA TRP A 136 -12.18 -12.58 -24.12
C TRP A 136 -11.83 -13.61 -25.19
N ASP A 137 -11.87 -14.91 -24.93
CA ASP A 137 -11.72 -15.91 -25.99
C ASP A 137 -12.83 -15.83 -27.03
N ASN A 138 -14.04 -15.47 -26.59
CA ASN A 138 -15.21 -15.50 -27.44
C ASN A 138 -16.23 -14.45 -27.00
N VAL A 139 -16.16 -13.29 -27.63
CA VAL A 139 -17.09 -12.19 -27.41
C VAL A 139 -18.14 -12.23 -28.52
N TYR A 140 -19.29 -12.83 -28.23
CA TYR A 140 -20.41 -12.98 -29.17
C TYR A 140 -20.05 -13.69 -30.50
N GLY A 141 -19.18 -14.71 -30.44
CA GLY A 141 -18.69 -15.46 -31.59
C GLY A 141 -17.40 -14.89 -32.22
N LEU A 142 -16.86 -13.81 -31.67
CA LEU A 142 -15.65 -13.15 -32.16
C LEU A 142 -14.46 -13.45 -31.24
N ASP A 143 -13.30 -13.76 -31.85
CA ASP A 143 -12.05 -13.99 -31.13
C ASP A 143 -11.42 -12.66 -30.69
N PHE A 144 -11.44 -12.42 -29.38
CA PHE A 144 -10.81 -11.25 -28.73
C PHE A 144 -9.59 -11.68 -27.89
N SER A 145 -9.05 -12.87 -28.09
CA SER A 145 -7.98 -13.45 -27.25
C SER A 145 -6.73 -12.57 -27.14
N VAL A 146 -6.47 -11.71 -28.14
CA VAL A 146 -5.39 -10.71 -28.10
C VAL A 146 -5.49 -9.75 -26.90
N VAL A 147 -6.70 -9.50 -26.39
CA VAL A 147 -6.95 -8.61 -25.25
C VAL A 147 -6.48 -9.25 -23.93
N LYS A 148 -6.42 -10.58 -23.84
CA LYS A 148 -6.00 -11.29 -22.63
C LYS A 148 -4.61 -10.88 -22.15
N ASN A 149 -3.69 -10.65 -23.09
CA ASN A 149 -2.33 -10.23 -22.77
C ASN A 149 -2.33 -8.86 -22.08
N CYS A 150 -3.19 -7.94 -22.50
CA CYS A 150 -3.33 -6.63 -21.87
C CYS A 150 -3.90 -6.74 -20.45
N ILE A 151 -4.87 -7.63 -20.24
CA ILE A 151 -5.53 -7.79 -18.94
C ILE A 151 -4.60 -8.47 -17.93
N ILE A 152 -3.85 -9.49 -18.35
CA ILE A 152 -2.89 -10.19 -17.47
C ILE A 152 -1.78 -9.23 -17.02
N GLU A 153 -1.37 -8.27 -17.87
CA GLU A 153 -0.37 -7.26 -17.53
C GLU A 153 -0.88 -6.18 -16.55
N GLU A 154 -2.19 -6.08 -16.32
CA GLU A 154 -2.79 -5.08 -15.43
C GLU A 154 -3.23 -5.73 -14.11
N PRO A 155 -2.57 -5.41 -12.98
CA PRO A 155 -2.99 -5.94 -11.68
C PRO A 155 -4.38 -5.44 -11.30
N ILE A 156 -5.17 -6.30 -10.67
CA ILE A 156 -6.54 -5.99 -10.27
C ILE A 156 -6.56 -5.66 -8.78
N VAL A 157 -7.23 -4.56 -8.42
CA VAL A 157 -7.48 -4.19 -7.03
C VAL A 157 -8.86 -4.72 -6.64
N ASP A 158 -8.89 -5.82 -5.89
CA ASP A 158 -10.14 -6.39 -5.39
C ASP A 158 -10.00 -7.08 -4.04
N THR A 159 -11.13 -7.39 -3.43
CA THR A 159 -11.18 -8.12 -2.16
C THR A 159 -11.02 -9.61 -2.44
N VAL A 160 -10.02 -10.21 -1.82
CA VAL A 160 -9.74 -11.63 -1.90
C VAL A 160 -10.30 -12.32 -0.67
N ASP A 161 -11.04 -13.40 -0.86
CA ASP A 161 -11.55 -14.23 0.25
C ASP A 161 -10.38 -14.88 1.00
N GLU A 162 -10.43 -14.93 2.33
CA GLU A 162 -9.41 -15.61 3.14
C GLU A 162 -9.21 -17.07 2.72
N ALA A 163 -10.28 -17.74 2.29
CA ALA A 163 -10.27 -19.12 1.82
C ALA A 163 -9.50 -19.27 0.50
N ALA A 164 -9.43 -18.23 -0.34
CA ALA A 164 -8.69 -18.26 -1.61
C ALA A 164 -7.17 -18.32 -1.39
N VAL A 165 -6.66 -17.83 -0.24
CA VAL A 165 -5.22 -17.81 0.05
C VAL A 165 -4.67 -19.22 0.27
N ALA A 166 -3.94 -19.73 -0.71
CA ALA A 166 -3.46 -21.11 -0.76
C ALA A 166 -2.07 -21.31 -0.14
N THR A 167 -1.31 -20.23 0.08
CA THR A 167 0.07 -20.30 0.60
C THR A 167 0.24 -19.58 1.96
N ASN A 168 1.40 -19.75 2.59
CA ASN A 168 1.89 -18.74 3.54
C ASN A 168 2.24 -17.43 2.79
N SER A 169 2.60 -16.40 3.56
CA SER A 169 3.02 -15.12 3.02
C SER A 169 4.51 -14.91 3.19
N CYS A 170 5.08 -14.02 2.36
CA CYS A 170 6.45 -13.57 2.47
C CYS A 170 6.47 -12.04 2.45
N CYS A 171 7.21 -11.42 3.37
CA CYS A 171 7.43 -9.97 3.33
C CYS A 171 8.47 -9.65 2.25
N VAL A 172 8.13 -8.76 1.33
CA VAL A 172 8.94 -8.40 0.17
C VAL A 172 9.44 -6.96 0.21
N LEU A 173 8.90 -6.12 1.07
CA LEU A 173 9.40 -4.77 1.33
C LEU A 173 9.12 -4.41 2.78
N GLU A 174 10.13 -3.89 3.46
CA GLU A 174 10.00 -3.25 4.77
C GLU A 174 10.44 -1.80 4.62
N ILE A 175 9.61 -0.88 5.07
CA ILE A 175 9.88 0.55 5.04
C ILE A 175 9.91 1.04 6.48
N ASP A 176 11.04 1.59 6.89
CA ASP A 176 11.14 2.43 8.08
C ASP A 176 11.01 3.88 7.65
N LEU A 177 9.87 4.52 7.95
CA LEU A 177 9.60 5.88 7.52
C LEU A 177 10.52 6.90 8.19
N THR A 178 11.19 6.54 9.28
CA THR A 178 12.13 7.43 9.97
C THR A 178 13.44 7.60 9.21
N THR A 179 13.82 6.63 8.37
CA THR A 179 15.13 6.61 7.68
C THR A 179 15.04 6.42 6.18
N CYS A 180 13.93 5.92 5.64
CA CYS A 180 13.86 5.55 4.23
C CYS A 180 14.08 6.73 3.28
N THR A 181 14.61 6.42 2.11
CA THR A 181 14.87 7.35 1.00
C THR A 181 13.96 7.04 -0.18
N LYS A 182 13.82 8.00 -1.11
CA LYS A 182 12.97 7.81 -2.31
C LYS A 182 13.53 6.71 -3.21
N GLU A 183 14.83 6.54 -3.23
CA GLU A 183 15.55 5.56 -4.05
C GLU A 183 15.25 4.13 -3.60
N GLU A 184 15.11 3.90 -2.30
CA GLU A 184 14.79 2.60 -1.70
C GLU A 184 13.37 2.10 -2.04
N LEU A 185 12.49 2.99 -2.50
CA LEU A 185 11.15 2.61 -2.99
C LEU A 185 11.21 1.88 -4.35
N ASN A 186 12.35 1.92 -5.04
CA ASN A 186 12.63 1.05 -6.18
C ASN A 186 13.42 -0.16 -5.67
N PHE A 187 12.74 -1.30 -5.51
CA PHE A 187 13.30 -2.46 -4.83
C PHE A 187 13.26 -3.73 -5.67
N CYS A 188 14.07 -4.71 -5.27
CA CYS A 188 14.04 -6.07 -5.78
C CYS A 188 14.26 -7.02 -4.61
N SER A 189 13.30 -7.92 -4.38
CA SER A 189 13.31 -8.82 -3.22
C SER A 189 13.01 -10.24 -3.64
N ALA A 190 13.70 -11.19 -3.02
CA ALA A 190 13.37 -12.59 -3.15
C ALA A 190 12.18 -12.95 -2.26
N TYR A 191 11.34 -13.87 -2.73
CA TYR A 191 10.27 -14.45 -1.94
C TYR A 191 10.28 -15.97 -2.04
N ASN A 192 9.77 -16.60 -0.99
CA ASN A 192 9.52 -18.03 -0.91
C ASN A 192 8.20 -18.26 -0.21
N ILE A 193 7.22 -18.79 -0.94
CA ILE A 193 5.90 -19.10 -0.41
C ILE A 193 5.60 -20.59 -0.60
N GLN A 194 4.98 -21.19 0.41
CA GLN A 194 4.70 -22.62 0.51
C GLN A 194 3.20 -22.86 0.52
N LEU A 195 2.76 -23.83 -0.27
CA LEU A 195 1.37 -24.24 -0.31
C LEU A 195 0.95 -24.87 1.03
N LYS A 196 -0.17 -24.39 1.56
CA LYS A 196 -0.80 -24.89 2.80
C LYS A 196 -1.75 -26.06 2.55
N ARG A 197 -2.20 -26.21 1.31
CA ARG A 197 -3.13 -27.25 0.85
C ARG A 197 -2.85 -27.60 -0.60
N LYS A 198 -3.37 -28.75 -1.04
CA LYS A 198 -3.38 -29.10 -2.46
C LYS A 198 -4.32 -28.16 -3.18
N ASP A 199 -3.83 -27.43 -4.18
CA ASP A 199 -4.63 -26.41 -4.88
C ASP A 199 -4.05 -26.02 -6.25
N PHE A 200 -4.82 -25.19 -6.95
CA PHE A 200 -4.42 -24.48 -8.16
C PHE A 200 -4.08 -23.02 -7.81
N LEU A 201 -2.87 -22.59 -8.17
CA LEU A 201 -2.46 -21.20 -7.99
C LEU A 201 -2.67 -20.44 -9.30
N HIS A 202 -3.58 -19.45 -9.27
CA HIS A 202 -3.99 -18.68 -10.44
C HIS A 202 -3.34 -17.29 -10.47
N ALA A 203 -3.06 -16.73 -9.30
CA ALA A 203 -2.49 -15.40 -9.15
C ALA A 203 -1.61 -15.30 -7.91
N PHE A 204 -0.72 -14.30 -7.91
CA PHE A 204 -0.18 -13.76 -6.67
C PHE A 204 -1.14 -12.72 -6.11
N VAL A 205 -1.22 -12.62 -4.79
CA VAL A 205 -1.91 -11.54 -4.09
C VAL A 205 -0.90 -10.80 -3.23
N ALA A 206 -1.00 -9.47 -3.22
CA ALA A 206 -0.22 -8.62 -2.35
C ALA A 206 -1.10 -7.71 -1.51
N TRP A 207 -0.63 -7.45 -0.29
CA TRP A 207 -1.25 -6.55 0.66
C TRP A 207 -0.14 -5.93 1.51
N PHE A 208 -0.49 -4.91 2.28
CA PHE A 208 0.42 -4.28 3.20
C PHE A 208 -0.14 -4.15 4.61
N ASP A 209 0.79 -4.04 5.55
CA ASP A 209 0.52 -3.64 6.92
C ASP A 209 1.26 -2.33 7.20
N VAL A 210 0.63 -1.42 7.93
CA VAL A 210 1.29 -0.24 8.50
C VAL A 210 1.25 -0.29 10.01
N VAL A 211 2.37 0.08 10.63
CA VAL A 211 2.61 -0.06 12.07
C VAL A 211 2.80 1.31 12.69
N PHE A 212 2.16 1.51 13.84
CA PHE A 212 2.33 2.66 14.72
C PHE A 212 3.11 2.19 15.97
N SER A 213 4.42 2.07 15.85
CA SER A 213 5.29 1.44 16.86
C SER A 213 5.50 2.31 18.09
N TYR A 214 5.35 3.63 17.97
CA TYR A 214 5.41 4.58 19.09
C TYR A 214 4.24 4.49 20.07
N CYS A 215 3.15 3.80 19.69
CA CYS A 215 2.01 3.60 20.59
C CYS A 215 2.40 2.69 21.77
N HIS A 216 1.82 2.92 22.95
CA HIS A 216 2.11 2.11 24.15
C HIS A 216 1.89 0.60 23.91
N LYS A 217 0.86 0.27 23.13
CA LYS A 217 0.71 -1.02 22.46
C LYS A 217 0.79 -0.74 20.95
N PRO A 218 1.73 -1.34 20.21
CA PRO A 218 1.81 -1.17 18.78
C PRO A 218 0.47 -1.44 18.11
N VAL A 219 0.01 -0.48 17.31
CA VAL A 219 -1.20 -0.62 16.50
C VAL A 219 -0.78 -0.98 15.09
N VAL A 220 -1.48 -1.94 14.49
CA VAL A 220 -1.26 -2.35 13.10
C VAL A 220 -2.56 -2.19 12.33
N LEU A 221 -2.51 -1.47 11.22
CA LEU A 221 -3.55 -1.49 10.20
C LEU A 221 -3.09 -2.46 9.12
N SER A 222 -3.82 -3.55 8.95
CA SER A 222 -3.53 -4.59 7.96
C SER A 222 -4.57 -4.58 6.85
N THR A 223 -4.09 -4.71 5.62
CA THR A 223 -4.93 -4.88 4.42
C THR A 223 -4.97 -6.34 3.95
N SER A 224 -4.51 -7.28 4.79
CA SER A 224 -4.52 -8.72 4.48
C SER A 224 -5.92 -9.24 4.15
N PRO A 225 -6.06 -10.24 3.25
CA PRO A 225 -7.30 -11.00 3.09
C PRO A 225 -7.83 -11.61 4.40
N LEU A 226 -6.94 -11.87 5.36
CA LEU A 226 -7.23 -12.43 6.68
C LEU A 226 -7.71 -11.38 7.70
N SER A 227 -7.68 -10.11 7.31
CA SER A 227 -8.03 -8.95 8.15
C SER A 227 -9.39 -8.40 7.75
N ARG A 228 -9.93 -7.49 8.57
CA ARG A 228 -11.17 -6.79 8.24
C ARG A 228 -11.00 -5.97 6.97
N TYR A 229 -12.09 -5.82 6.21
CA TYR A 229 -12.13 -5.02 5.00
C TYR A 229 -11.54 -3.62 5.19
N THR A 230 -10.73 -3.21 4.21
CA THR A 230 -10.24 -1.85 4.05
C THR A 230 -10.47 -1.39 2.60
N HIS A 231 -10.47 -0.08 2.37
CA HIS A 231 -10.73 0.45 1.02
C HIS A 231 -9.60 0.15 0.01
N TRP A 232 -8.38 -0.14 0.48
CA TRP A 232 -7.27 -0.56 -0.37
C TRP A 232 -7.45 -1.97 -0.95
N LYS A 233 -8.31 -2.79 -0.32
CA LYS A 233 -8.50 -4.20 -0.67
C LYS A 233 -7.14 -4.92 -0.78
N GLN A 234 -6.94 -5.73 -1.83
CA GLN A 234 -5.67 -6.35 -2.17
C GLN A 234 -5.34 -6.16 -3.65
N THR A 235 -4.07 -6.35 -4.02
CA THR A 235 -3.62 -6.28 -5.41
C THR A 235 -3.32 -7.67 -5.93
N VAL A 236 -4.00 -8.08 -7.00
CA VAL A 236 -3.96 -9.41 -7.60
C VAL A 236 -3.18 -9.38 -8.91
N PHE A 237 -2.20 -10.27 -9.04
CA PHE A 237 -1.33 -10.42 -10.20
C PHE A 237 -1.55 -11.79 -10.84
N TYR A 238 -2.37 -11.84 -11.89
CA TYR A 238 -2.69 -13.09 -12.55
C TYR A 238 -1.48 -13.71 -13.26
N MET A 239 -1.26 -14.99 -12.98
CA MET A 239 -0.23 -15.76 -13.67
C MET A 239 -0.71 -16.23 -15.04
N GLU A 240 0.17 -16.22 -16.03
CA GLU A 240 -0.10 -16.81 -17.34
C GLU A 240 -0.32 -18.33 -17.22
N HIS A 241 0.52 -18.98 -16.41
CA HIS A 241 0.44 -20.42 -16.15
C HIS A 241 -0.13 -20.69 -14.76
N VAL A 242 -1.17 -21.52 -14.70
CA VAL A 242 -1.73 -22.03 -13.44
C VAL A 242 -0.76 -23.07 -12.88
N LEU A 243 -0.39 -22.92 -11.61
CA LEU A 243 0.51 -23.85 -10.93
C LEU A 243 -0.31 -24.84 -10.11
N VAL A 244 -0.10 -26.13 -10.31
CA VAL A 244 -0.79 -27.18 -9.56
C VAL A 244 0.18 -27.78 -8.55
N GLY A 245 -0.13 -27.65 -7.26
CA GLY A 245 0.77 -28.08 -6.19
C GLY A 245 0.09 -28.81 -5.05
N GLU A 246 0.93 -29.45 -4.23
CA GLU A 246 0.54 -30.14 -3.00
C GLU A 246 1.08 -29.40 -1.77
N VAL A 247 0.62 -29.80 -0.58
CA VAL A 247 1.09 -29.23 0.70
C VAL A 247 2.61 -29.30 0.80
N GLY A 248 3.25 -28.17 1.11
CA GLY A 248 4.70 -28.06 1.27
C GLY A 248 5.47 -27.82 -0.02
N ASP A 249 4.84 -27.91 -1.19
CA ASP A 249 5.46 -27.41 -2.43
C ASP A 249 5.73 -25.91 -2.28
N SER A 250 6.84 -25.45 -2.86
CA SER A 250 7.30 -24.06 -2.73
C SER A 250 7.34 -23.35 -4.08
N VAL A 251 6.83 -22.12 -4.12
CA VAL A 251 7.05 -21.16 -5.20
C VAL A 251 8.11 -20.18 -4.73
N THR A 252 9.22 -20.11 -5.46
CA THR A 252 10.33 -19.18 -5.16
C THR A 252 10.54 -18.23 -6.32
N GLY A 253 10.94 -17.00 -6.05
CA GLY A 253 11.05 -16.00 -7.10
C GLY A 253 11.63 -14.68 -6.64
N LEU A 254 11.61 -13.71 -7.57
CA LEU A 254 11.95 -12.32 -7.29
C LEU A 254 10.76 -11.44 -7.66
N ILE A 255 10.48 -10.45 -6.83
CA ILE A 255 9.63 -9.31 -7.19
C ILE A 255 10.51 -8.07 -7.30
N ALA A 256 10.40 -7.35 -8.41
CA ALA A 256 11.06 -6.08 -8.62
C ALA A 256 10.01 -5.02 -8.94
N VAL A 257 10.08 -3.89 -8.23
CA VAL A 257 9.12 -2.79 -8.34
C VAL A 257 9.90 -1.50 -8.53
N ARG A 258 9.43 -0.66 -9.45
CA ARG A 258 9.95 0.70 -9.59
C ARG A 258 8.87 1.63 -10.09
N LYS A 259 9.05 2.92 -9.84
CA LYS A 259 8.25 3.97 -10.49
C LYS A 259 8.53 3.98 -11.98
N ASN A 260 7.49 4.17 -12.78
CA ASN A 260 7.64 4.26 -14.22
C ASN A 260 8.40 5.55 -14.60
N LYS A 261 9.29 5.45 -15.60
CA LYS A 261 10.14 6.58 -16.03
C LYS A 261 9.37 7.71 -16.70
N LYS A 262 8.23 7.42 -17.35
CA LYS A 262 7.42 8.41 -18.08
C LYS A 262 6.34 9.01 -17.18
N ASN A 263 5.63 8.16 -16.43
CA ASN A 263 4.64 8.61 -15.45
C ASN A 263 5.03 8.09 -14.06
N PRO A 264 5.65 8.90 -13.19
CA PRO A 264 6.08 8.46 -11.86
C PRO A 264 4.96 8.00 -10.92
N ARG A 265 3.68 8.22 -11.27
CA ARG A 265 2.54 7.67 -10.55
C ARG A 265 2.27 6.19 -10.86
N ASP A 266 2.65 5.73 -12.05
CA ASP A 266 2.52 4.32 -12.43
C ASP A 266 3.66 3.50 -11.80
N LEU A 267 3.38 2.23 -11.52
CA LEU A 267 4.38 1.26 -11.08
C LEU A 267 4.66 0.22 -12.17
N ASP A 268 5.93 0.08 -12.54
CA ASP A 268 6.40 -1.09 -13.30
C ASP A 268 6.74 -2.20 -12.30
N ILE A 269 6.06 -3.34 -12.41
CA ILE A 269 6.24 -4.49 -11.52
C ILE A 269 6.68 -5.69 -12.35
N LYS A 270 7.66 -6.44 -11.85
CA LYS A 270 8.17 -7.66 -12.47
C LYS A 270 8.21 -8.77 -11.45
N ILE A 271 7.53 -9.88 -11.72
CA ILE A 271 7.53 -11.06 -10.85
C ILE A 271 8.10 -12.23 -11.64
N SER A 272 9.25 -12.74 -11.20
CA SER A 272 9.73 -14.05 -11.61
C SER A 272 9.29 -15.10 -10.62
N TYR A 273 8.99 -16.30 -11.11
CA TYR A 273 8.65 -17.43 -10.26
C TYR A 273 9.21 -18.72 -10.84
N LYS A 274 9.62 -19.59 -9.93
CA LYS A 274 10.04 -20.95 -10.16
C LYS A 274 9.20 -21.86 -9.29
N PHE A 275 8.62 -22.87 -9.92
CA PHE A 275 7.84 -23.90 -9.27
C PHE A 275 8.31 -25.27 -9.72
N GLN A 276 8.62 -26.13 -8.77
CA GLN A 276 9.01 -27.50 -9.03
C GLN A 276 8.38 -28.39 -7.96
N ASN A 277 7.62 -29.38 -8.40
CA ASN A 277 7.06 -30.37 -7.50
C ASN A 277 7.29 -31.79 -8.01
N ARG A 278 6.90 -32.78 -7.21
CA ARG A 278 7.03 -34.20 -7.56
C ARG A 278 6.17 -34.60 -8.76
N LEU A 279 5.08 -33.87 -9.01
CA LEU A 279 4.13 -34.13 -10.08
C LEU A 279 4.58 -33.59 -11.44
N THR A 280 5.48 -32.60 -11.47
CA THR A 280 5.97 -31.95 -12.68
C THR A 280 7.40 -32.40 -13.00
N PRO A 281 7.61 -33.18 -14.08
CA PRO A 281 8.96 -33.66 -14.42
C PRO A 281 9.90 -32.55 -14.89
N LYS A 282 9.37 -31.37 -15.25
CA LYS A 282 10.15 -30.18 -15.60
C LYS A 282 9.76 -29.02 -14.66
N PRO A 283 10.74 -28.30 -14.09
CA PRO A 283 10.45 -27.10 -13.31
C PRO A 283 9.80 -26.05 -14.21
N ILE A 284 8.73 -25.44 -13.72
CA ILE A 284 8.10 -24.27 -14.35
C ILE A 284 8.91 -23.06 -13.91
N HIS A 285 9.34 -22.25 -14.88
CA HIS A 285 9.99 -20.97 -14.64
C HIS A 285 9.39 -19.94 -15.59
N ASN A 286 8.90 -18.83 -15.05
CA ASN A 286 8.39 -17.73 -15.84
C ASN A 286 8.80 -16.39 -15.22
N THR A 287 8.68 -15.34 -16.02
CA THR A 287 8.86 -13.95 -15.61
C THR A 287 7.81 -13.11 -16.29
N GLN A 288 6.90 -12.55 -15.50
CA GLN A 288 5.83 -11.69 -15.98
C GLN A 288 6.08 -10.24 -15.60
N PHE A 289 5.64 -9.35 -16.49
CA PHE A 289 5.68 -7.91 -16.30
C PHE A 289 4.24 -7.42 -16.12
N TYR A 290 4.08 -6.52 -15.16
CA TYR A 290 2.81 -5.89 -14.87
C TYR A 290 3.01 -4.38 -14.81
N ARG A 291 1.95 -3.63 -15.08
CA ARG A 291 1.93 -2.18 -14.84
C ARG A 291 0.64 -1.80 -14.13
N LEU A 292 0.80 -1.18 -12.96
CA LEU A 292 -0.30 -0.52 -12.27
C LEU A 292 -0.36 0.93 -12.76
N ARG A 293 -1.46 1.29 -13.43
CA ARG A 293 -1.70 2.58 -14.11
C ARG A 293 -2.97 3.20 -13.60
#